data_AF-A0A0L0LET7-F1
#
_entry.id   AF-A0A0L0LET7-F1
#
_cell.length_a   1.000
_cell.length_b   1.000
_cell.length_c   1.000
_cell.angle_alpha   90.00
_cell.angle_beta   90.00
_cell.angle_gamma   90.00
#
_symmetry.space_group_name_H-M   'P 1'
#
loop_
_entity.id
_entity.type
_entity.pdbx_description
1 polymer ?
#
loop_
_entity_poly.entity_id
_entity_poly.type
_entity_poly.pdbx_seq_one_letter_code
_entity_poly.pdbx_strand_id
1 'polypeptide(L)' 'MKEVYFSIKEAAEILGVTPLTLRNWDKSGKFRANRHPMNNYRVYKLSALEKIIEDIETGTTKSKAEKVIKKLMIRHLE' A
#
# COMPACT_ATOMS: atom_id res chain seq x y z
N MET A 1 -4.97 17.68 4.56
CA MET A 1 -3.81 16.82 4.24
C MET A 1 -3.99 16.28 2.84
N LYS A 2 -2.96 16.30 1.98
CA LYS A 2 -3.02 15.72 0.64
C LYS A 2 -3.16 14.20 0.81
N GLU A 3 -4.24 13.60 0.30
CA GLU A 3 -4.37 12.14 0.33
C GLU A 3 -3.38 11.54 -0.68
N VAL A 4 -2.37 10.83 -0.18
CA VAL A 4 -1.40 10.11 -1.02
C VAL A 4 -1.95 8.72 -1.30
N TYR A 5 -2.01 8.40 -2.58
CA TYR A 5 -2.45 7.12 -3.09
C TYR A 5 -1.28 6.39 -3.72
N PHE A 6 -1.14 5.11 -3.38
CA PHE A 6 -0.13 4.23 -3.94
C PHE A 6 -0.77 3.27 -4.94
N SER A 7 -0.05 3.00 -6.03
CA SER A 7 -0.41 1.94 -6.96
C SER A 7 -0.25 0.56 -6.32
N ILE A 8 -0.80 -0.48 -6.94
CA ILE A 8 -0.60 -1.86 -6.47
C ILE A 8 0.87 -2.29 -6.40
N LYS A 9 1.73 -1.76 -7.28
CA LYS A 9 3.15 -2.09 -7.26
C LYS A 9 3.83 -1.50 -6.05
N GLU A 10 3.54 -0.24 -5.75
CA GLU A 10 4.09 0.47 -4.60
C GLU A 10 3.55 -0.08 -3.28
N ALA A 11 2.25 -0.34 -3.20
CA ALA A 11 1.65 -1.00 -2.05
C ALA A 11 2.28 -2.38 -1.78
N ALA A 12 2.61 -3.14 -2.84
CA ALA A 12 3.30 -4.43 -2.70
C ALA A 12 4.72 -4.26 -2.16
N GLU A 13 5.47 -3.25 -2.63
CA GLU A 13 6.81 -2.91 -2.13
C GLU A 13 6.77 -2.50 -0.65
N ILE A 14 5.79 -1.69 -0.26
CA ILE A 14 5.58 -1.24 1.13
C ILE A 14 5.30 -2.43 2.05
N LEU A 15 4.40 -3.32 1.64
CA LEU A 15 3.98 -4.47 2.43
C LEU A 15 4.97 -5.66 2.34
N GLY A 16 6.01 -5.57 1.51
CA GLY A 16 6.96 -6.67 1.31
C GLY A 16 6.35 -7.92 0.67
N VAL A 17 5.22 -7.78 -0.03
CA VAL A 17 4.52 -8.89 -0.72
C VAL A 17 4.57 -8.71 -2.23
N THR A 18 4.07 -9.68 -2.99
CA THR A 18 3.95 -9.54 -4.44
C THR A 18 2.66 -8.78 -4.82
N PRO A 19 2.61 -8.10 -5.99
CA PRO A 19 1.36 -7.53 -6.49
C PRO A 19 0.25 -8.57 -6.68
N LEU A 20 0.62 -9.83 -6.96
CA LEU A 20 -0.34 -10.94 -7.06
C LEU A 20 -0.99 -11.24 -5.70
N THR A 21 -0.22 -11.21 -4.62
CA THR A 21 -0.74 -11.35 -3.26
C THR A 21 -1.80 -10.28 -2.96
N LEU A 22 -1.53 -9.02 -3.31
CA LEU A 22 -2.50 -7.93 -3.15
C LEU A 22 -3.76 -8.11 -4.00
N ARG A 23 -3.64 -8.62 -5.24
CA ARG A 23 -4.81 -8.96 -6.08
C ARG A 23 -5.65 -10.06 -5.44
N ASN A 24 -5.01 -11.06 -4.85
CA ASN A 24 -5.69 -12.15 -4.16
C ASN A 24 -6.39 -11.66 -2.89
N TRP A 25 -5.79 -10.73 -2.13
CA TRP A 25 -6.43 -10.11 -0.97
C TRP A 25 -7.62 -9.22 -1.34
N ASP A 26 -7.53 -8.48 -2.45
CA ASP A 26 -8.65 -7.72 -3.03
C ASP A 26 -9.78 -8.66 -3.45
N LYS A 27 -9.46 -9.77 -4.15
CA LYS A 27 -10.45 -10.76 -4.60
C LYS A 27 -11.12 -11.50 -3.44
N SER A 28 -10.36 -11.84 -2.40
CA SER A 28 -10.89 -12.51 -1.20
C SER A 28 -11.60 -11.55 -0.22
N GLY A 29 -11.57 -10.24 -0.48
CA GLY A 29 -12.21 -9.24 0.38
C GLY A 29 -11.43 -8.90 1.65
N LYS A 30 -10.28 -9.53 1.90
CA LYS A 30 -9.41 -9.26 3.05
C LYS A 30 -8.80 -7.86 3.01
N PHE A 31 -8.52 -7.35 1.82
CA PHE A 31 -7.99 -6.00 1.63
C PHE A 31 -8.55 -5.39 0.35
N ARG A 32 -9.70 -4.70 0.48
CA ARG A 32 -10.37 -4.06 -0.64
C ARG A 32 -9.58 -2.83 -1.10
N ALA A 33 -9.12 -2.84 -2.35
CA ALA A 33 -8.46 -1.68 -2.92
C ALA A 33 -9.48 -0.64 -3.36
N ASN A 34 -9.16 0.64 -3.17
CA ASN A 34 -9.90 1.70 -3.81
C ASN A 34 -9.67 1.63 -5.34
N ARG A 35 -10.64 2.11 -6.10
CA ARG A 35 -10.57 2.16 -7.56
C ARG A 35 -10.47 3.60 -7.99
N HIS A 36 -9.50 3.90 -8.84
CA HIS A 36 -9.34 5.24 -9.38
C HIS A 36 -10.50 5.54 -10.36
N PRO A 37 -11.22 6.68 -10.23
CA PRO A 37 -12.47 6.92 -10.95
C PRO A 37 -12.28 6.98 -12.47
N MET A 38 -11.10 7.39 -12.94
CA MET A 38 -10.86 7.62 -14.37
C MET A 38 -10.43 6.37 -15.15
N ASN A 39 -9.84 5.37 -14.50
CA ASN A 39 -9.24 4.22 -15.19
C ASN A 39 -9.41 2.90 -14.42
N ASN A 40 -10.14 2.89 -13.30
CA ASN A 40 -10.45 1.73 -12.48
C ASN A 40 -9.23 0.93 -11.98
N TYR A 41 -8.04 1.55 -11.96
CA TYR A 41 -6.85 0.93 -11.38
C TYR A 41 -6.97 0.84 -9.87
N ARG A 42 -6.33 -0.17 -9.30
CA ARG A 42 -6.25 -0.37 -7.85
C ARG A 42 -5.31 0.64 -7.24
N VAL A 43 -5.83 1.43 -6.32
CA VAL A 43 -5.09 2.42 -5.55
C VAL A 43 -5.32 2.18 -4.06
N TYR A 44 -4.31 2.49 -3.27
CA TYR A 44 -4.28 2.22 -1.84
C TYR A 44 -3.91 3.49 -1.10
N LYS A 45 -4.72 3.86 -0.10
CA LYS A 45 -4.41 4.98 0.78
C LYS A 45 -3.27 4.60 1.71
N LEU A 46 -2.44 5.57 2.08
CA LEU A 46 -1.40 5.38 3.09
C LEU A 46 -1.96 4.77 4.39
N SER A 47 -3.04 5.34 4.92
CA SER A 47 -3.67 4.89 6.17
C SER A 47 -4.17 3.44 6.11
N ALA A 48 -4.62 2.98 4.93
CA ALA A 48 -5.03 1.60 4.74
C ALA A 48 -3.84 0.64 4.75
N LEU A 49 -2.69 1.05 4.19
CA LEU A 49 -1.46 0.27 4.23
C LEU A 49 -0.88 0.24 5.64
N GLU A 50 -0.88 1.36 6.36
CA GLU A 50 -0.42 1.44 7.76
C GLU A 50 -1.21 0.49 8.66
N LYS A 51 -2.54 0.46 8.52
CA LYS A 51 -3.38 -0.47 9.28
C LYS A 51 -3.03 -1.92 8.98
N ILE A 52 -2.79 -2.26 7.73
CA ILE A 52 -2.38 -3.62 7.34
C ILE A 52 -0.99 -3.95 7.92
N ILE A 53 -0.04 -3.03 7.92
CA ILE A 53 1.29 -3.25 8.51
C ILE A 53 1.15 -3.53 10.02
N GLU A 54 0.29 -2.77 10.70
CA GLU A 54 -0.01 -2.96 12.12
C GLU A 54 -0.69 -4.31 12.40
N ASP A 55 -1.61 -4.72 11.52
CA ASP A 55 -2.31 -6.01 11.62
C ASP A 55 -1.39 -7.21 11.29
N ILE A 56 -0.40 -7.05 10.38
CA ILE A 56 0.47 -8.16 9.94
C ILE A 56 1.66 -8.38 10.88
N GLU A 57 2.31 -7.35 11.43
CA GLU A 57 3.65 -7.54 12.03
C GLU A 57 3.99 -6.84 13.36
N THR A 58 4.77 -7.60 14.14
CA THR A 58 5.50 -7.24 15.36
C THR A 58 6.89 -6.66 15.01
N GLY A 59 7.16 -5.42 15.44
CA GLY A 59 8.50 -4.85 15.61
C GLY A 59 9.37 -4.60 14.36
N THR A 60 9.84 -5.64 13.67
CA THR A 60 10.98 -5.56 12.74
C THR A 60 10.63 -5.08 11.34
N THR A 61 9.54 -5.53 10.75
CA THR A 61 9.10 -5.13 9.39
C THR A 61 8.47 -3.76 9.31
N LYS A 62 7.84 -3.26 10.40
CA LYS A 62 7.32 -1.88 10.48
C LYS A 62 8.40 -0.87 10.09
N SER A 63 9.62 -1.06 10.61
CA SER A 63 10.79 -0.21 10.32
C SER A 63 11.23 -0.25 8.84
N LYS A 64 10.97 -1.34 8.12
CA LYS A 64 11.27 -1.48 6.69
C LYS A 64 10.19 -0.80 5.85
N ALA A 65 8.92 -1.02 6.18
CA ALA A 65 7.79 -0.40 5.48
C ALA A 65 7.85 1.13 5.55
N GLU A 66 8.16 1.70 6.72
CA GLU A 66 8.33 3.16 6.91
C GLU A 66 9.42 3.76 6.01
N LYS A 67 10.55 3.07 5.86
CA LYS A 67 11.63 3.50 4.95
C LYS A 67 11.17 3.51 3.49
N VAL A 68 10.42 2.48 3.06
CA VAL A 68 9.88 2.40 1.70
C VAL A 68 8.85 3.50 1.47
N ILE A 69 7.94 3.73 2.42
CA ILE A 69 6.94 4.81 2.36
C ILE A 69 7.66 6.15 2.19
N LYS A 70 8.67 6.46 3.02
CA LYS A 70 9.42 7.72 2.93
C LYS A 70 10.07 7.90 1.55
N LYS A 71 10.69 6.85 1.01
CA LYS A 71 11.30 6.85 -0.32
C LYS A 71 10.25 7.12 -1.41
N LEU A 72 9.09 6.47 -1.35
CA LEU A 72 8.02 6.66 -2.33
C LEU A 72 7.36 8.03 -2.21
N MET A 73 7.20 8.57 -1.00
CA MET A 73 6.64 9.92 -0.80
C MET A 73 7.53 11.00 -1.41
N ILE A 74 8.86 10.86 -1.33
CA ILE A 74 9.79 11.79 -1.98
C ILE A 74 9.58 11.79 -3.51
N ARG A 75 9.42 10.62 -4.11
CA ARG A 75 9.14 10.49 -5.56
C ARG A 75 7.83 11.16 -5.98
N HIS A 76 6.82 11.23 -5.10
CA HIS A 76 5.55 11.90 -5.40
C HIS A 76 5.60 13.42 -5.23
N LEU A 77 6.69 13.95 -4.67
CA LEU A 77 6.92 15.38 -4.46
C LEU A 77 7.82 16.02 -5.53
N GLU A 78 8.56 15.20 -6.28
CA GLU A 78 9.32 15.58 -7.48
C GLU A 78 8.40 15.68 -8.71
#